data_AF-A0A378AUJ3-F1
#
_entry.id   AF-A0A378AUJ3-F1
#
_cell.length_a   1.000
_cell.length_b   1.000
_cell.length_c   1.000
_cell.angle_alpha   90.00
_cell.angle_beta   90.00
_cell.angle_gamma   90.00
#
_symmetry.space_group_name_H-M   'P 1'
#
loop_
_entity.id
_entity.type
_entity.pdbx_description
1 polymer ?
#
loop_
_entity_poly.entity_id
_entity_poly.type
_entity_poly.pdbx_seq_one_letter_code
_entity_poly.pdbx_strand_id
1 'polypeptide(L)'
;MAQSSSSVVATSRSKSEDIASRLGEIESALSQLAGVKQATVLAIGEKEKTLAAYVVPQGEAFCITDHRNPALPQAWHTLAGTLPCCAISPEISAEQVADFLQHRLLKLKPGHTAGADPLPLMNSLAIQPRWQAVVERWLAFLVTQRRLKPAAEGYQVCAGEEREDEHPHFSGHDLTLSQILRGARNELSLLNDAQWSPESLAFNHPASAPYIQELATICQQLAQRLQRPIRLLEVGTRTGRAAESLLAQLNAGQIEYVGLEQSQEMLLSARQRLAPWPGARLSLWNADTLAAHAHSADIIWLNNALHRLLPEDPGLLATLQQLAVPGALLYVMEFRQLTPSALLSTLLLTNGQPEALLHNSADWAALFSAAAFNCQHGDEVAGLQRFLVQCPDRQVRRDPRQLQAALAGRLPGWMVPQRIVFLDALPLTANGKIDYQALKRRHTPEAENPAEADLPQGDIEKQVAALWQQLLSTGNVTRETDFFQQGGDSLLATRLTGQLHQAGYEAQLSDLFNHPRLADFAATLRKPTSRSNNHSSTPLKIATSPLRLPTCSRLTWWASAGLCPGRRRLTFLC
;
A
#
# COMPACT_ATOMS: atom_id res chain seq x y z
N MET A 1 -14.93 -57.84 8.56
CA MET A 1 -14.80 -56.38 8.41
C MET A 1 -14.26 -55.64 9.65
N ALA A 2 -13.84 -56.31 10.72
CA ALA A 2 -13.31 -55.64 11.94
C ALA A 2 -11.77 -55.56 12.04
N GLN A 3 -11.00 -56.19 11.14
CA GLN A 3 -9.52 -56.17 11.18
C GLN A 3 -8.89 -55.06 10.32
N SER A 4 -9.64 -54.45 9.42
CA SER A 4 -9.17 -53.38 8.52
C SER A 4 -9.20 -51.98 9.15
N SER A 5 -9.91 -51.78 10.27
CA SER A 5 -10.03 -50.48 10.94
C SER A 5 -8.89 -50.22 11.95
N SER A 6 -8.32 -51.27 12.56
CA SER A 6 -7.19 -51.12 13.51
C SER A 6 -5.86 -50.82 12.84
N SER A 7 -5.62 -51.31 11.61
CA SER A 7 -4.34 -51.07 10.91
C SER A 7 -4.21 -49.63 10.39
N VAL A 8 -5.32 -49.01 9.98
CA VAL A 8 -5.36 -47.61 9.51
C VAL A 8 -5.18 -46.62 10.66
N VAL A 9 -5.74 -46.93 11.84
CA VAL A 9 -5.55 -46.12 13.06
C VAL A 9 -4.15 -46.27 13.65
N ALA A 10 -3.54 -47.46 13.56
CA ALA A 10 -2.16 -47.68 14.01
C ALA A 10 -1.13 -47.00 13.10
N THR A 11 -1.34 -47.00 11.77
CA THR A 11 -0.44 -46.33 10.81
C THR A 11 -0.57 -44.80 10.80
N SER A 12 -1.73 -44.24 11.16
CA SER A 12 -1.88 -42.79 11.34
C SER A 12 -1.26 -42.30 12.65
N ARG A 13 -1.34 -43.09 13.74
CA ARG A 13 -0.63 -42.81 15.00
C ARG A 13 0.89 -42.89 14.86
N SER A 14 1.43 -43.91 14.19
CA SER A 14 2.89 -44.03 14.03
C SER A 14 3.49 -42.92 13.16
N LYS A 15 2.77 -42.47 12.12
CA LYS A 15 3.20 -41.33 11.28
C LYS A 15 3.19 -39.99 12.03
N SER A 16 2.20 -39.78 12.91
CA SER A 16 2.11 -38.54 13.69
C SER A 16 3.16 -38.47 14.81
N GLU A 17 3.49 -39.61 15.43
CA GLU A 17 4.60 -39.71 16.39
C GLU A 17 5.97 -39.46 15.73
N ASP A 18 6.20 -39.99 14.52
CA ASP A 18 7.45 -39.78 13.76
C ASP A 18 7.62 -38.30 13.34
N ILE A 19 6.54 -37.64 12.90
CA ILE A 19 6.58 -36.19 12.59
C ILE A 19 6.86 -35.37 13.85
N ALA A 20 6.19 -35.67 14.97
CA ALA A 20 6.40 -34.93 16.22
C ALA A 20 7.84 -35.09 16.74
N SER A 21 8.41 -36.29 16.66
CA SER A 21 9.82 -36.54 17.00
C SER A 21 10.77 -35.71 16.13
N ARG A 22 10.55 -35.70 14.81
CA ARG A 22 11.36 -34.92 13.86
C ARG A 22 11.29 -33.43 14.12
N LEU A 23 10.10 -32.88 14.38
CA LEU A 23 9.93 -31.47 14.70
C LEU A 23 10.67 -31.10 16.00
N GLY A 24 10.59 -31.97 17.02
CA GLY A 24 11.32 -31.80 18.28
C GLY A 24 12.83 -31.81 18.11
N GLU A 25 13.37 -32.65 17.22
CA GLU A 25 14.81 -32.64 16.88
C GLU A 25 15.24 -31.32 16.23
N ILE A 26 14.44 -30.76 15.33
CA ILE A 26 14.73 -29.47 14.68
C ILE A 26 14.67 -28.34 15.71
N GLU A 27 13.66 -28.33 16.58
CA GLU A 27 13.52 -27.34 17.66
C GLU A 27 14.71 -27.41 18.64
N SER A 28 15.15 -28.62 18.99
CA SER A 28 16.35 -28.83 19.80
C SER A 28 17.60 -28.26 19.13
N ALA A 29 17.82 -28.55 17.85
CA ALA A 29 18.96 -28.00 17.11
C ALA A 29 18.92 -26.46 17.02
N LEU A 30 17.73 -25.87 16.80
CA LEU A 30 17.52 -24.43 16.81
C LEU A 30 17.87 -23.81 18.16
N SER A 31 17.44 -24.42 19.27
CA SER A 31 17.68 -23.92 20.63
C SER A 31 19.16 -23.90 21.02
N GLN A 32 20.00 -24.71 20.37
CA GLN A 32 21.44 -24.77 20.62
C GLN A 32 22.24 -23.75 19.78
N LEU A 33 21.62 -23.09 18.82
CA LEU A 33 22.30 -22.09 18.00
C LEU A 33 22.45 -20.77 18.76
N ALA A 34 23.68 -20.28 18.84
CA ALA A 34 23.95 -18.95 19.36
C ALA A 34 23.16 -17.90 18.56
N GLY A 35 22.34 -17.12 19.25
CA GLY A 35 21.48 -16.11 18.63
C GLY A 35 20.04 -16.53 18.35
N VAL A 36 19.63 -17.73 18.76
CA VAL A 36 18.21 -18.12 18.83
C VAL A 36 17.74 -18.00 20.28
N LYS A 37 16.79 -17.10 20.56
CA LYS A 37 16.18 -16.93 21.89
C LYS A 37 15.07 -17.95 22.13
N GLN A 38 14.21 -18.11 21.12
CA GLN A 38 13.09 -19.03 21.13
C GLN A 38 12.80 -19.45 19.70
N ALA A 39 12.36 -20.68 19.48
CA ALA A 39 11.91 -21.11 18.17
C ALA A 39 10.82 -22.16 18.28
N THR A 40 10.02 -22.29 17.23
CA THR A 40 9.13 -23.44 17.04
C THR A 40 9.07 -23.79 15.56
N VAL A 41 8.79 -25.06 15.26
CA VAL A 41 8.74 -25.57 13.88
C VAL A 41 7.39 -26.18 13.60
N LEU A 42 6.84 -25.86 12.44
CA LEU A 42 5.61 -26.43 11.94
C LEU A 42 5.82 -27.08 10.59
N ALA A 43 5.14 -28.20 10.38
CA ALA A 43 4.88 -28.71 9.05
C ALA A 43 3.65 -28.00 8.47
N ILE A 44 3.81 -27.37 7.31
CA ILE A 44 2.82 -26.56 6.61
C ILE A 44 2.64 -27.07 5.16
N GLY A 45 1.57 -26.63 4.49
CA GLY A 45 1.25 -27.02 3.10
C GLY A 45 0.43 -28.32 2.96
N GLU A 46 0.09 -28.68 1.73
CA GLU A 46 -0.65 -29.92 1.45
C GLU A 46 0.15 -31.15 1.91
N LYS A 47 -0.49 -32.01 2.71
CA LYS A 47 0.11 -33.20 3.34
C LYS A 47 1.29 -32.91 4.28
N GLU A 48 1.40 -31.68 4.80
CA GLU A 48 2.39 -31.31 5.84
C GLU A 48 3.86 -31.59 5.44
N LYS A 49 4.19 -31.33 4.16
CA LYS A 49 5.53 -31.65 3.63
C LYS A 49 6.56 -30.53 3.78
N THR A 50 6.13 -29.28 3.97
CA THR A 50 7.04 -28.13 4.03
C THR A 50 7.31 -27.77 5.48
N LEU A 51 8.59 -27.74 5.87
CA LEU A 51 9.01 -27.37 7.21
C LEU A 51 9.22 -25.84 7.30
N ALA A 52 8.50 -25.21 8.21
CA ALA A 52 8.61 -23.79 8.52
C ALA A 52 9.07 -23.59 9.97
N ALA A 53 10.19 -22.88 10.16
CA ALA A 53 10.68 -22.48 11.46
C ALA A 53 10.33 -21.02 11.74
N TYR A 54 9.79 -20.77 12.94
CA TYR A 54 9.52 -19.44 13.47
C TYR A 54 10.50 -19.18 14.59
N VAL A 55 11.30 -18.13 14.44
CA VAL A 55 12.50 -17.95 15.23
C VAL A 55 12.48 -16.55 15.83
N VAL A 56 12.55 -16.47 17.16
CA VAL A 56 12.81 -15.25 17.89
C VAL A 56 14.33 -15.14 18.05
N PRO A 57 14.98 -14.22 17.33
CA PRO A 57 16.43 -14.14 17.38
C PRO A 57 16.93 -13.32 18.58
N GLN A 58 18.23 -13.40 18.85
CA GLN A 58 18.94 -12.60 19.85
C GLN A 58 20.24 -12.04 19.29
N GLY A 59 20.60 -10.81 19.68
CA GLY A 59 21.83 -10.15 19.23
C GLY A 59 21.85 -9.93 17.71
N GLU A 60 23.02 -9.92 17.08
CA GLU A 60 23.18 -9.71 15.63
C GLU A 60 23.40 -11.02 14.84
N ALA A 61 23.15 -12.18 15.44
CA ALA A 61 23.34 -13.47 14.76
C ALA A 61 22.47 -13.58 13.51
N PHE A 62 22.94 -14.25 12.46
CA PHE A 62 22.20 -14.38 11.20
C PHE A 62 21.88 -13.05 10.50
N CYS A 63 22.44 -11.93 10.97
CA CYS A 63 22.34 -10.69 10.26
C CYS A 63 23.35 -10.64 9.11
N ILE A 64 22.93 -10.05 7.99
CA ILE A 64 23.82 -9.59 6.94
C ILE A 64 23.73 -8.07 6.86
N THR A 65 24.84 -7.47 6.46
CA THR A 65 24.88 -6.04 6.16
C THR A 65 24.74 -5.88 4.67
N ASP A 66 23.69 -5.18 4.26
CA ASP A 66 23.53 -4.71 2.91
C ASP A 66 24.01 -3.27 2.80
N HIS A 67 24.71 -3.02 1.70
CA HIS A 67 25.25 -1.72 1.36
C HIS A 67 24.50 -1.16 0.17
N ARG A 68 24.41 0.16 0.16
CA ARG A 68 23.83 0.91 -0.94
C ARG A 68 24.45 0.53 -2.28
N ASN A 69 23.59 0.37 -3.28
CA ASN A 69 24.04 0.24 -4.67
C ASN A 69 24.72 1.56 -5.11
N PRO A 70 26.00 1.54 -5.52
CA PRO A 70 26.73 2.75 -5.96
C PRO A 70 26.11 3.42 -7.20
N ALA A 71 25.27 2.70 -7.94
CA ALA A 71 24.51 3.27 -9.04
C ALA A 71 23.34 4.15 -8.59
N LEU A 72 22.92 4.12 -7.31
CA LEU A 72 21.94 5.08 -6.78
C LEU A 72 22.57 6.47 -6.56
N PRO A 73 21.81 7.58 -6.69
CA PRO A 73 22.34 8.94 -6.58
C PRO A 73 22.65 9.33 -5.14
N GLN A 74 23.90 9.66 -4.81
CA GLN A 74 24.31 10.09 -3.46
C GLN A 74 23.39 11.19 -2.88
N ALA A 75 23.08 12.19 -3.70
CA ALA A 75 22.17 13.28 -3.41
C ALA A 75 20.93 13.21 -4.33
N TRP A 76 19.79 12.82 -3.78
CA TRP A 76 18.50 12.75 -4.47
C TRP A 76 18.01 14.11 -4.97
N HIS A 77 18.35 15.19 -4.26
CA HIS A 77 18.04 16.56 -4.70
C HIS A 77 18.77 16.97 -6.00
N THR A 78 19.68 16.17 -6.55
CA THR A 78 20.24 16.45 -7.88
C THR A 78 19.35 15.98 -9.03
N LEU A 79 18.42 15.04 -8.75
CA LEU A 79 17.45 14.55 -9.73
C LEU A 79 16.10 15.28 -9.65
N ALA A 80 15.93 16.12 -8.63
CA ALA A 80 14.72 16.88 -8.36
C ALA A 80 15.08 18.36 -8.16
N GLY A 81 14.35 19.24 -8.84
CA GLY A 81 14.49 20.68 -8.62
C GLY A 81 13.57 21.16 -7.51
N THR A 82 13.77 22.38 -7.01
CA THR A 82 12.67 23.10 -6.37
C THR A 82 11.66 23.45 -7.45
N LEU A 83 10.43 22.98 -7.33
CA LEU A 83 9.40 23.41 -8.27
C LEU A 83 9.25 24.92 -8.17
N PRO A 84 9.16 25.63 -9.31
CA PRO A 84 9.00 27.07 -9.26
C PRO A 84 7.73 27.39 -8.48
N CYS A 85 7.87 28.22 -7.44
CA CYS A 85 6.77 28.94 -6.79
C CYS A 85 6.17 29.95 -7.78
N CYS A 86 5.83 29.53 -8.99
CA CYS A 86 4.89 30.30 -9.80
C CYS A 86 3.62 30.38 -8.95
N ALA A 87 2.95 31.53 -8.96
CA ALA A 87 1.69 31.72 -8.25
C ALA A 87 0.64 30.74 -8.82
N ILE A 88 0.66 29.51 -8.35
CA ILE A 88 -0.32 28.50 -8.73
C ILE A 88 -1.55 28.81 -7.88
N SER A 89 -2.52 29.48 -8.50
CA SER A 89 -3.80 29.76 -7.85
C SER A 89 -4.45 28.44 -7.43
N PRO A 90 -5.01 28.37 -6.21
CA PRO A 90 -5.74 27.18 -5.79
C PRO A 90 -6.95 26.94 -6.71
N GLU A 91 -7.34 25.67 -6.89
CA GLU A 91 -8.53 25.30 -7.68
C GLU A 91 -9.80 25.99 -7.14
N ILE A 92 -9.85 26.22 -5.83
CA ILE A 92 -10.92 26.93 -5.12
C ILE A 92 -10.27 27.93 -4.17
N SER A 93 -10.62 29.21 -4.29
CA SER A 93 -10.06 30.28 -3.46
C SER A 93 -10.65 30.28 -2.04
N ALA A 94 -9.93 30.89 -1.10
CA ALA A 94 -10.41 31.01 0.28
C ALA A 94 -11.66 31.90 0.37
N GLU A 95 -11.75 32.92 -0.48
CA GLU A 95 -12.89 33.82 -0.63
C GLU A 95 -14.12 33.06 -1.12
N GLN A 96 -13.98 32.20 -2.14
CA GLN A 96 -15.07 31.37 -2.65
C GLN A 96 -15.62 30.42 -1.58
N VAL A 97 -14.74 29.75 -0.83
CA VAL A 97 -15.16 28.91 0.31
C VAL A 97 -15.88 29.74 1.37
N ALA A 98 -15.42 30.96 1.64
CA ALA A 98 -16.04 31.84 2.62
C ALA A 98 -17.43 32.31 2.17
N ASP A 99 -17.59 32.65 0.90
CA ASP A 99 -18.88 33.04 0.32
C ASP A 99 -19.87 31.87 0.32
N PHE A 100 -19.41 30.67 -0.06
CA PHE A 100 -20.19 29.43 0.05
C PHE A 100 -20.66 29.18 1.50
N LEU A 101 -19.74 29.25 2.47
CA LEU A 101 -20.05 29.05 3.89
C LEU A 101 -21.04 30.10 4.40
N GLN A 102 -20.80 31.38 4.13
CA GLN A 102 -21.63 32.47 4.59
C GLN A 102 -23.04 32.39 4.01
N HIS A 103 -23.15 32.26 2.68
CA HIS A 103 -24.42 32.43 1.98
C HIS A 103 -25.24 31.14 1.88
N ARG A 104 -24.61 29.99 1.61
CA ARG A 104 -25.33 28.74 1.33
C ARG A 104 -25.46 27.85 2.55
N LEU A 105 -24.35 27.64 3.28
CA LEU A 105 -24.33 26.68 4.39
C LEU A 105 -24.85 27.27 5.71
N LEU A 106 -24.28 28.42 6.14
CA LEU A 106 -24.64 29.08 7.39
C LEU A 106 -25.74 30.16 7.23
N LYS A 107 -26.06 30.54 5.99
CA LYS A 107 -27.15 31.48 5.65
C LYS A 107 -27.09 32.80 6.44
N LEU A 108 -25.88 33.29 6.69
CA LEU A 108 -25.61 34.53 7.42
C LEU A 108 -25.90 35.74 6.53
N LYS A 109 -26.84 36.58 6.98
CA LYS A 109 -27.28 37.76 6.22
C LYS A 109 -26.42 38.97 6.58
N PRO A 110 -25.86 39.70 5.60
CA PRO A 110 -25.15 40.95 5.84
C PRO A 110 -25.98 41.94 6.68
N GLY A 111 -25.30 42.71 7.53
CA GLY A 111 -25.94 43.72 8.38
C GLY A 111 -26.63 43.19 9.63
N HIS A 112 -26.67 41.86 9.83
CA HIS A 112 -27.16 41.24 11.07
C HIS A 112 -25.99 40.96 12.02
N THR A 113 -26.30 40.87 13.32
CA THR A 113 -25.37 40.37 14.33
C THR A 113 -25.59 38.87 14.54
N ALA A 114 -24.52 38.10 14.50
CA ALA A 114 -24.49 36.71 14.93
C ALA A 114 -23.90 36.65 16.35
N GLY A 115 -24.45 35.82 17.23
CA GLY A 115 -23.92 35.65 18.58
C GLY A 115 -22.52 35.04 18.60
N ALA A 116 -21.79 35.25 19.69
CA ALA A 116 -20.47 34.61 19.91
C ALA A 116 -20.60 33.09 20.08
N ASP A 117 -21.67 32.65 20.75
CA ASP A 117 -22.06 31.25 20.89
C ASP A 117 -22.64 30.74 19.55
N PRO A 118 -22.09 29.68 18.94
CA PRO A 118 -22.63 29.11 17.71
C PRO A 118 -23.98 28.40 17.91
N LEU A 119 -24.36 28.05 19.14
CA LEU A 119 -25.52 27.19 19.41
C LEU A 119 -26.87 27.76 18.90
N PRO A 120 -27.21 29.05 19.07
CA PRO A 120 -28.42 29.63 18.49
C PRO A 120 -28.46 29.54 16.96
N LEU A 121 -27.32 29.78 16.30
CA LEU A 121 -27.19 29.64 14.84
C LEU A 121 -27.42 28.19 14.43
N MET A 122 -26.74 27.25 15.10
CA MET A 122 -26.87 25.81 14.84
C MET A 122 -28.32 25.34 14.99
N ASN A 123 -29.00 25.76 16.07
CA ASN A 123 -30.39 25.45 16.32
C ASN A 123 -31.31 25.97 15.20
N SER A 124 -31.09 27.21 14.74
CA SER A 124 -31.90 27.80 13.65
C SER A 124 -31.79 27.04 12.32
N LEU A 125 -30.65 26.36 12.09
CA LEU A 125 -30.35 25.60 10.88
C LEU A 125 -30.59 24.08 11.04
N ALA A 126 -31.00 23.65 12.24
CA ALA A 126 -31.13 22.25 12.66
C ALA A 126 -29.80 21.45 12.59
N ILE A 127 -28.66 22.12 12.81
CA ILE A 127 -27.35 21.47 12.88
C ILE A 127 -27.23 20.69 14.19
N GLN A 128 -26.77 19.44 14.12
CA GLN A 128 -26.58 18.60 15.30
C GLN A 128 -25.49 19.17 16.23
N PRO A 129 -25.68 19.12 17.58
CA PRO A 129 -24.71 19.67 18.54
C PRO A 129 -23.29 19.11 18.42
N ARG A 130 -23.13 17.87 17.93
CA ARG A 130 -21.81 17.25 17.72
C ARG A 130 -20.90 18.06 16.77
N TRP A 131 -21.49 18.87 15.89
CA TRP A 131 -20.77 19.69 14.93
C TRP A 131 -20.35 21.06 15.46
N GLN A 132 -20.52 21.34 16.75
CA GLN A 132 -20.18 22.63 17.33
C GLN A 132 -18.72 23.05 17.03
N ALA A 133 -17.75 22.17 17.27
CA ALA A 133 -16.34 22.44 17.00
C ALA A 133 -16.05 22.74 15.51
N VAL A 134 -16.80 22.12 14.60
CA VAL A 134 -16.68 22.38 13.16
C VAL A 134 -17.23 23.76 12.82
N VAL A 135 -18.41 24.11 13.34
CA VAL A 135 -19.03 25.42 13.11
C VAL A 135 -18.19 26.55 13.71
N GLU A 136 -17.62 26.38 14.90
CA GLU A 136 -16.70 27.37 15.51
C GLU A 136 -15.51 27.66 14.61
N ARG A 137 -14.94 26.63 13.97
CA ARG A 137 -13.84 26.80 13.01
C ARG A 137 -14.26 27.47 11.71
N TRP A 138 -15.44 27.16 11.19
CA TRP A 138 -15.97 27.89 10.04
C TRP A 138 -16.22 29.36 10.37
N LEU A 139 -16.75 29.69 11.54
CA LEU A 139 -16.91 31.08 11.98
C LEU A 139 -15.55 31.79 12.11
N ALA A 140 -14.55 31.14 12.72
CA ALA A 140 -13.19 31.67 12.80
C ALA A 140 -12.58 31.89 11.39
N PHE A 141 -12.80 30.97 10.46
CA PHE A 141 -12.39 31.14 9.06
C PHE A 141 -13.11 32.31 8.38
N LEU A 142 -14.41 32.50 8.59
CA LEU A 142 -15.13 33.66 8.07
C LEU A 142 -14.59 34.99 8.65
N VAL A 143 -14.08 35.00 9.87
CA VAL A 143 -13.38 36.17 10.44
C VAL A 143 -12.07 36.43 9.71
N THR A 144 -11.25 35.41 9.45
CA THR A 144 -9.99 35.59 8.71
C THR A 144 -10.23 36.06 7.27
N GLN A 145 -11.32 35.63 6.65
CA GLN A 145 -11.77 36.04 5.31
C GLN A 145 -12.59 37.34 5.29
N ARG A 146 -12.65 38.07 6.43
CA ARG A 146 -13.33 39.36 6.58
C ARG A 146 -14.83 39.35 6.29
N ARG A 147 -15.46 38.17 6.30
CA ARG A 147 -16.93 37.97 6.20
C ARG A 147 -17.64 38.19 7.53
N LEU A 148 -16.92 38.00 8.63
CA LEU A 148 -17.36 38.32 9.99
C LEU A 148 -16.39 39.28 10.66
N LYS A 149 -16.91 40.27 11.39
CA LYS A 149 -16.11 41.16 12.23
C LYS A 149 -16.47 40.97 13.70
N PRO A 150 -15.51 40.76 14.62
CA PRO A 150 -15.79 40.68 16.05
C PRO A 150 -16.51 41.94 16.56
N ALA A 151 -17.54 41.74 17.37
CA ALA A 151 -18.37 42.76 18.01
C ALA A 151 -18.55 42.43 19.51
N ALA A 152 -19.09 43.37 20.30
CA ALA A 152 -19.23 43.23 21.75
C ALA A 152 -20.00 41.97 22.19
N GLU A 153 -20.98 41.52 21.39
CA GLU A 153 -21.79 40.33 21.66
C GLU A 153 -21.73 39.29 20.51
N GLY A 154 -20.57 39.13 19.88
CA GLY A 154 -20.36 38.11 18.83
C GLY A 154 -19.73 38.67 17.56
N TYR A 155 -20.44 38.56 16.44
CA TYR A 155 -19.95 38.91 15.12
C TYR A 155 -20.93 39.81 14.38
N GLN A 156 -20.41 40.86 13.74
CA GLN A 156 -21.12 41.61 12.73
C GLN A 156 -20.89 40.92 11.37
N VAL A 157 -21.99 40.57 10.67
CA VAL A 157 -21.91 39.95 9.34
C VAL A 157 -21.63 41.04 8.29
N CYS A 158 -20.47 40.94 7.64
CA CYS A 158 -20.05 41.84 6.56
C CYS A 158 -20.72 41.44 5.24
N ALA A 159 -20.78 42.40 4.30
CA ALA A 159 -21.10 42.06 2.92
C ALA A 159 -19.90 41.31 2.30
N GLY A 160 -20.17 40.17 1.67
CA GLY A 160 -19.21 39.51 0.77
C GLY A 160 -19.02 40.33 -0.51
N GLU A 161 -17.97 40.03 -1.27
CA GLU A 161 -17.65 40.78 -2.49
C GLU A 161 -18.61 40.45 -3.65
N GLU A 162 -19.19 39.23 -3.71
CA GLU A 162 -20.22 38.85 -4.69
C GLU A 162 -21.22 37.83 -4.10
N ARG A 163 -22.45 37.78 -4.65
CA ARG A 163 -23.28 36.57 -4.52
C ARG A 163 -22.67 35.56 -5.48
N GLU A 164 -22.23 34.41 -4.99
CA GLU A 164 -21.86 33.29 -5.87
C GLU A 164 -23.11 32.88 -6.69
N ASP A 165 -23.18 33.34 -7.94
CA ASP A 165 -24.01 32.73 -8.96
C ASP A 165 -23.35 31.39 -9.35
N GLU A 166 -24.02 30.28 -9.03
CA GLU A 166 -23.73 28.89 -9.42
C GLU A 166 -22.27 28.56 -9.80
N HIS A 167 -21.32 28.68 -8.86
CA HIS A 167 -19.98 28.19 -9.14
C HIS A 167 -20.00 26.64 -9.27
N PRO A 168 -19.51 26.06 -10.39
CA PRO A 168 -19.70 24.63 -10.70
C PRO A 168 -19.11 23.68 -9.64
N HIS A 169 -18.07 24.13 -8.93
CA HIS A 169 -17.41 23.37 -7.85
C HIS A 169 -18.27 23.19 -6.58
N PHE A 170 -19.33 23.99 -6.42
CA PHE A 170 -20.22 23.98 -5.25
C PHE A 170 -21.65 23.53 -5.57
N SER A 171 -21.97 23.21 -6.83
CA SER A 171 -23.33 22.84 -7.23
C SER A 171 -23.75 21.51 -6.59
N GLY A 172 -24.90 21.48 -5.91
CA GLY A 172 -25.44 20.30 -5.21
C GLY A 172 -24.76 19.90 -3.89
N HIS A 173 -23.61 20.51 -3.56
CA HIS A 173 -22.84 20.18 -2.36
C HIS A 173 -23.41 20.77 -1.08
N ASP A 174 -24.02 21.96 -1.15
CA ASP A 174 -24.73 22.57 -0.02
C ASP A 174 -25.82 21.66 0.55
N LEU A 175 -26.56 20.96 -0.31
CA LEU A 175 -27.58 19.99 0.11
C LEU A 175 -26.93 18.81 0.82
N THR A 176 -25.85 18.26 0.26
CA THR A 176 -25.11 17.13 0.85
C THR A 176 -24.58 17.48 2.24
N LEU A 177 -23.87 18.61 2.38
CA LEU A 177 -23.33 19.07 3.66
C LEU A 177 -24.44 19.39 4.65
N SER A 178 -25.53 20.05 4.20
CA SER A 178 -26.69 20.33 5.05
C SER A 178 -27.33 19.06 5.58
N GLN A 179 -27.45 18.01 4.75
CA GLN A 179 -27.96 16.71 5.18
C GLN A 179 -27.03 16.05 6.21
N ILE A 180 -25.71 16.17 6.06
CA ILE A 180 -24.73 15.65 7.02
C ILE A 180 -24.83 16.41 8.36
N LEU A 181 -24.86 17.74 8.31
CA LEU A 181 -24.98 18.60 9.48
C LEU A 181 -26.26 18.32 10.28
N ARG A 182 -27.36 17.99 9.60
CA ARG A 182 -28.65 17.60 10.20
C ARG A 182 -28.73 16.13 10.60
N GLY A 183 -27.77 15.31 10.18
CA GLY A 183 -27.73 13.85 10.40
C GLY A 183 -28.67 13.04 9.50
N ALA A 184 -29.20 13.62 8.44
CA ALA A 184 -29.95 12.91 7.40
C ALA A 184 -29.03 12.10 6.45
N ARG A 185 -27.73 12.40 6.45
CA ARG A 185 -26.70 11.68 5.68
C ARG A 185 -25.48 11.44 6.56
N ASN A 186 -24.81 10.30 6.36
CA ASN A 186 -23.59 9.97 7.09
C ASN A 186 -22.40 10.75 6.52
N GLU A 187 -21.60 11.38 7.38
CA GLU A 187 -20.39 12.12 7.02
C GLU A 187 -19.37 11.28 6.24
N LEU A 188 -19.28 9.96 6.51
CA LEU A 188 -18.40 9.02 5.80
C LEU A 188 -18.67 8.97 4.30
N SER A 189 -19.88 9.35 3.85
CA SER A 189 -20.20 9.40 2.43
C SER A 189 -19.37 10.45 1.66
N LEU A 190 -18.70 11.38 2.34
CA LEU A 190 -17.75 12.31 1.73
C LEU A 190 -16.46 11.63 1.26
N LEU A 191 -16.08 10.48 1.83
CA LEU A 191 -14.88 9.75 1.43
C LEU A 191 -14.94 9.26 -0.01
N ASN A 192 -16.15 9.01 -0.51
CA ASN A 192 -16.42 8.55 -1.87
C ASN A 192 -16.93 9.69 -2.77
N ASP A 193 -16.88 10.94 -2.29
CA ASP A 193 -17.27 12.08 -3.11
C ASP A 193 -16.22 12.34 -4.19
N ALA A 194 -16.69 12.49 -5.44
CA ALA A 194 -15.83 12.65 -6.59
C ALA A 194 -14.97 13.91 -6.54
N GLN A 195 -15.44 14.97 -5.87
CA GLN A 195 -14.76 16.25 -5.81
C GLN A 195 -14.23 16.55 -4.41
N TRP A 196 -14.97 16.19 -3.35
CA TRP A 196 -14.71 16.66 -1.98
C TRP A 196 -14.13 15.60 -1.04
N SER A 197 -13.87 14.40 -1.54
CA SER A 197 -13.09 13.42 -0.78
C SER A 197 -11.68 13.95 -0.52
N PRO A 198 -11.06 13.60 0.63
CA PRO A 198 -9.68 13.99 0.90
C PRO A 198 -8.70 13.60 -0.22
N GLU A 199 -8.89 12.44 -0.85
CA GLU A 199 -8.08 12.01 -2.00
C GLU A 199 -8.28 12.93 -3.21
N SER A 200 -9.52 13.28 -3.56
CA SER A 200 -9.79 14.19 -4.69
C SER A 200 -9.23 15.59 -4.45
N LEU A 201 -9.40 16.13 -3.24
CA LEU A 201 -8.86 17.43 -2.87
C LEU A 201 -7.33 17.44 -2.89
N ALA A 202 -6.69 16.37 -2.38
CA ALA A 202 -5.24 16.22 -2.43
C ALA A 202 -4.74 16.07 -3.88
N PHE A 203 -5.41 15.26 -4.70
CA PHE A 203 -5.02 15.04 -6.08
C PHE A 203 -5.17 16.29 -6.96
N ASN A 204 -6.27 17.03 -6.79
CA ASN A 204 -6.52 18.24 -7.56
C ASN A 204 -5.73 19.46 -7.05
N HIS A 205 -5.11 19.36 -5.87
CA HIS A 205 -4.25 20.43 -5.38
C HIS A 205 -3.18 20.76 -6.44
N PRO A 206 -2.94 22.04 -6.74
CA PRO A 206 -2.32 22.36 -8.01
C PRO A 206 -0.79 22.16 -8.00
N ALA A 207 -0.21 21.85 -6.84
CA ALA A 207 1.16 21.36 -6.70
C ALA A 207 1.28 19.82 -6.89
N SER A 208 0.19 19.06 -6.77
CA SER A 208 0.24 17.59 -6.81
C SER A 208 0.66 17.06 -8.18
N ALA A 209 0.06 17.57 -9.27
CA ALA A 209 0.44 17.15 -10.63
C ALA A 209 1.92 17.45 -10.96
N PRO A 210 2.46 18.66 -10.67
CA PRO A 210 3.89 18.93 -10.78
C PRO A 210 4.79 17.98 -9.98
N TYR A 211 4.45 17.65 -8.73
CA TYR A 211 5.24 16.70 -7.92
C TYR A 211 5.18 15.28 -8.50
N ILE A 212 4.01 14.81 -8.94
CA ILE A 212 3.87 13.50 -9.59
C ILE A 212 4.69 13.45 -10.90
N GLN A 213 4.68 14.53 -11.69
CA GLN A 213 5.45 14.65 -12.93
C GLN A 213 6.97 14.63 -12.69
N GLU A 214 7.42 15.23 -11.60
CA GLU A 214 8.81 15.17 -11.18
C GLU A 214 9.19 13.75 -10.72
N LEU A 215 8.36 13.09 -9.92
CA LEU A 215 8.56 11.69 -9.54
C LEU A 215 8.68 10.77 -10.77
N ALA A 216 7.83 10.97 -11.78
CA ALA A 216 7.96 10.25 -13.05
C ALA A 216 9.33 10.50 -13.72
N THR A 217 9.79 11.75 -13.73
CA THR A 217 11.09 12.13 -14.31
C THR A 217 12.25 11.48 -13.55
N ILE A 218 12.18 11.43 -12.21
CA ILE A 218 13.15 10.70 -11.38
C ILE A 218 13.16 9.21 -11.77
N CYS A 219 12.00 8.57 -11.90
CA CYS A 219 11.90 7.17 -12.31
C CYS A 219 12.55 6.93 -13.67
N GLN A 220 12.30 7.79 -14.66
CA GLN A 220 12.89 7.67 -16.01
C GLN A 220 14.42 7.75 -15.99
N GLN A 221 14.97 8.76 -15.30
CA GLN A 221 16.42 8.98 -15.20
C GLN A 221 17.11 7.84 -14.45
N LEU A 222 16.51 7.37 -13.35
CA LEU A 222 17.04 6.23 -12.60
C LEU A 222 16.97 4.94 -13.39
N ALA A 223 15.88 4.66 -14.11
CA ALA A 223 15.73 3.43 -14.89
C ALA A 223 16.86 3.31 -15.92
N GLN A 224 17.19 4.42 -16.58
CA GLN A 224 18.33 4.49 -17.49
C GLN A 224 19.66 4.25 -16.78
N ARG A 225 19.86 4.87 -15.61
CA ARG A 225 21.09 4.73 -14.81
C ARG A 225 21.30 3.32 -14.25
N LEU A 226 20.22 2.66 -13.83
CA LEU A 226 20.24 1.29 -13.29
C LEU A 226 20.14 0.21 -14.38
N GLN A 227 19.81 0.59 -15.62
CA GLN A 227 19.57 -0.32 -16.74
C GLN A 227 18.50 -1.38 -16.48
N ARG A 228 17.50 -1.04 -15.67
CA ARG A 228 16.32 -1.86 -15.35
C ARG A 228 15.18 -0.95 -14.89
N PRO A 229 13.92 -1.41 -14.94
CA PRO A 229 12.81 -0.65 -14.36
C PRO A 229 13.03 -0.36 -12.87
N ILE A 230 12.52 0.78 -12.42
CA ILE A 230 12.55 1.20 -11.02
C ILE A 230 11.47 0.49 -10.24
N ARG A 231 11.85 -0.11 -9.12
CA ARG A 231 10.92 -0.74 -8.19
C ARG A 231 10.37 0.35 -7.28
N LEU A 232 9.18 0.83 -7.61
CA LEU A 232 8.47 1.85 -6.84
C LEU A 232 7.36 1.20 -6.03
N LEU A 233 7.35 1.48 -4.74
CA LEU A 233 6.33 1.01 -3.81
C LEU A 233 5.55 2.20 -3.26
N GLU A 234 4.26 2.28 -3.55
CA GLU A 234 3.35 3.29 -3.00
C GLU A 234 2.69 2.77 -1.73
N VAL A 235 2.73 3.55 -0.66
CA VAL A 235 2.10 3.21 0.62
C VAL A 235 0.86 4.07 0.81
N GLY A 236 -0.30 3.42 0.95
CA GLY A 236 -1.59 4.09 1.03
C GLY A 236 -2.12 4.50 -0.34
N THR A 237 -2.19 3.54 -1.28
CA THR A 237 -2.59 3.76 -2.68
C THR A 237 -4.02 4.31 -2.86
N ARG A 238 -4.92 4.14 -1.89
CA ARG A 238 -6.32 4.59 -1.96
C ARG A 238 -7.02 4.07 -3.22
N THR A 239 -7.67 4.93 -4.01
CA THR A 239 -8.35 4.50 -5.24
C THR A 239 -7.39 4.40 -6.44
N GLY A 240 -6.08 4.58 -6.23
CA GLY A 240 -5.06 4.53 -7.28
C GLY A 240 -5.06 5.74 -8.21
N ARG A 241 -5.73 6.83 -7.86
CA ARG A 241 -5.85 8.01 -8.73
C ARG A 241 -4.51 8.69 -9.00
N ALA A 242 -3.70 8.84 -7.96
CA ALA A 242 -2.35 9.39 -8.09
C ALA A 242 -1.43 8.44 -8.88
N ALA A 243 -1.49 7.14 -8.56
CA ALA A 243 -0.78 6.09 -9.29
C ALA A 243 -1.09 6.09 -10.79
N GLU A 244 -2.36 6.22 -11.18
CA GLU A 244 -2.78 6.31 -12.58
C GLU A 244 -2.10 7.50 -13.29
N SER A 245 -2.06 8.66 -12.62
CA SER A 245 -1.40 9.86 -13.16
C SER A 245 0.11 9.70 -13.29
N LEU A 246 0.77 8.99 -12.37
CA LEU A 246 2.19 8.66 -12.44
C LEU A 246 2.48 7.69 -13.58
N LEU A 247 1.74 6.58 -13.63
CA LEU A 247 1.93 5.49 -14.59
C LEU A 247 1.67 5.94 -16.02
N ALA A 248 0.71 6.84 -16.24
CA ALA A 248 0.43 7.45 -17.55
C ALA A 248 1.65 8.12 -18.22
N GLN A 249 2.69 8.45 -17.45
CA GLN A 249 3.91 9.11 -17.91
C GLN A 249 5.09 8.14 -18.07
N LEU A 250 4.89 6.86 -17.76
CA LEU A 250 5.92 5.83 -17.71
C LEU A 250 5.53 4.63 -18.57
N ASN A 251 6.50 3.77 -18.85
CA ASN A 251 6.26 2.48 -19.51
C ASN A 251 6.87 1.33 -18.72
N ALA A 252 6.55 0.09 -19.12
CA ALA A 252 6.98 -1.13 -18.45
C ALA A 252 8.51 -1.30 -18.37
N GLY A 253 9.28 -0.66 -19.26
CA GLY A 253 10.76 -0.66 -19.19
C GLY A 253 11.33 0.32 -18.15
N GLN A 254 10.49 1.21 -17.59
CA GLN A 254 10.91 2.27 -16.67
C GLN A 254 10.48 2.03 -15.23
N ILE A 255 9.38 1.31 -15.00
CA ILE A 255 8.82 1.15 -13.66
C ILE A 255 8.21 -0.25 -13.45
N GLU A 256 8.50 -0.81 -12.27
CA GLU A 256 7.75 -1.88 -11.63
C GLU A 256 7.01 -1.27 -10.44
N TYR A 257 5.69 -1.20 -10.51
CA TYR A 257 4.86 -0.52 -9.52
C TYR A 257 4.19 -1.52 -8.58
N VAL A 258 4.26 -1.25 -7.28
CA VAL A 258 3.53 -1.97 -6.22
C VAL A 258 2.77 -0.95 -5.37
N GLY A 259 1.45 -1.05 -5.31
CA GLY A 259 0.63 -0.29 -4.38
C GLY A 259 0.21 -1.14 -3.17
N LEU A 260 0.45 -0.61 -1.97
CA LEU A 260 0.02 -1.20 -0.71
C LEU A 260 -1.11 -0.38 -0.10
N GLU A 261 -2.21 -1.06 0.27
CA GLU A 261 -3.38 -0.41 0.85
C GLU A 261 -3.96 -1.25 2.01
N GLN A 262 -4.36 -0.60 3.10
CA GLN A 262 -4.93 -1.26 4.27
C GLN A 262 -6.40 -1.64 4.05
N SER A 263 -7.13 -0.81 3.29
CA SER A 263 -8.55 -1.01 3.01
C SER A 263 -8.78 -1.89 1.78
N GLN A 264 -9.45 -3.03 1.96
CA GLN A 264 -9.84 -3.91 0.85
C GLN A 264 -10.74 -3.21 -0.17
N GLU A 265 -11.64 -2.32 0.27
CA GLU A 265 -12.51 -1.55 -0.63
C GLU A 265 -11.69 -0.61 -1.54
N MET A 266 -10.74 0.12 -0.95
CA MET A 266 -9.86 1.02 -1.69
C MET A 266 -8.97 0.24 -2.66
N LEU A 267 -8.41 -0.89 -2.20
CA LEU A 267 -7.61 -1.78 -3.03
C LEU A 267 -8.38 -2.28 -4.26
N LEU A 268 -9.64 -2.66 -4.10
CA LEU A 268 -10.51 -3.06 -5.22
C LEU A 268 -10.76 -1.90 -6.19
N SER A 269 -10.99 -0.69 -5.68
CA SER A 269 -11.13 0.51 -6.51
C SER A 269 -9.85 0.81 -7.30
N ALA A 270 -8.68 0.72 -6.65
CA ALA A 270 -7.38 0.87 -7.31
C ALA A 270 -7.15 -0.20 -8.38
N ARG A 271 -7.52 -1.46 -8.14
CA ARG A 271 -7.41 -2.55 -9.14
C ARG A 271 -8.24 -2.25 -10.36
N GLN A 272 -9.47 -1.77 -10.19
CA GLN A 272 -10.33 -1.41 -11.31
C GLN A 272 -9.73 -0.24 -12.12
N ARG A 273 -9.24 0.79 -11.43
CA ARG A 273 -8.64 1.97 -12.08
C ARG A 273 -7.35 1.63 -12.82
N LEU A 274 -6.47 0.85 -12.20
CA LEU A 274 -5.17 0.47 -12.75
C LEU A 274 -5.22 -0.76 -13.65
N ALA A 275 -6.40 -1.33 -13.95
CA ALA A 275 -6.55 -2.46 -14.86
C ALA A 275 -5.89 -2.28 -16.25
N PRO A 276 -5.81 -1.07 -16.85
CA PRO A 276 -5.06 -0.85 -18.09
C PRO A 276 -3.54 -1.06 -17.97
N TRP A 277 -3.02 -1.18 -16.74
CA TRP A 277 -1.60 -1.32 -16.42
C TRP A 277 -1.31 -2.72 -15.87
N PRO A 278 -1.07 -3.73 -16.73
CA PRO A 278 -0.88 -5.11 -16.28
C PRO A 278 0.37 -5.33 -15.41
N GLY A 279 1.33 -4.38 -15.42
CA GLY A 279 2.50 -4.39 -14.54
C GLY A 279 2.28 -3.74 -13.18
N ALA A 280 1.12 -3.14 -12.91
CA ALA A 280 0.79 -2.54 -11.63
C ALA A 280 0.30 -3.62 -10.65
N ARG A 281 1.08 -3.89 -9.61
CA ARG A 281 0.74 -4.87 -8.58
C ARG A 281 0.09 -4.17 -7.39
N LEU A 282 -0.97 -4.76 -6.85
CA LEU A 282 -1.76 -4.18 -5.76
C LEU A 282 -2.01 -5.22 -4.68
N SER A 283 -1.57 -4.94 -3.46
CA SER A 283 -1.63 -5.87 -2.33
C SER A 283 -2.12 -5.20 -1.04
N LEU A 284 -2.74 -5.99 -0.17
CA LEU A 284 -3.14 -5.51 1.15
C LEU A 284 -1.90 -5.21 2.01
N TRP A 285 -1.95 -4.17 2.84
CA TRP A 285 -0.94 -3.90 3.86
C TRP A 285 -1.08 -4.88 5.02
N ASN A 286 -0.24 -5.91 5.07
CA ASN A 286 -0.20 -6.89 6.15
C ASN A 286 1.21 -7.48 6.31
N ALA A 287 1.44 -8.25 7.38
CA ALA A 287 2.77 -8.76 7.70
C ALA A 287 3.39 -9.61 6.57
N ASP A 288 2.56 -10.38 5.85
CA ASP A 288 3.04 -11.31 4.83
C ASP A 288 3.42 -10.58 3.54
N THR A 289 2.63 -9.60 3.12
CA THR A 289 2.93 -8.75 1.96
C THR A 289 4.15 -7.86 2.24
N LEU A 290 4.24 -7.29 3.44
CA LEU A 290 5.40 -6.51 3.86
C LEU A 290 6.68 -7.36 3.85
N ALA A 291 6.61 -8.61 4.34
CA ALA A 291 7.73 -9.54 4.27
C ALA A 291 8.11 -9.90 2.82
N ALA A 292 7.13 -10.05 1.92
CA ALA A 292 7.37 -10.33 0.50
C ALA A 292 8.02 -9.15 -0.25
N HIS A 293 7.85 -7.94 0.25
CA HIS A 293 8.42 -6.70 -0.30
C HIS A 293 9.64 -6.18 0.48
N ALA A 294 10.14 -6.92 1.46
CA ALA A 294 11.31 -6.53 2.24
C ALA A 294 12.52 -6.29 1.32
N HIS A 295 13.18 -5.15 1.51
CA HIS A 295 14.36 -4.68 0.80
C HIS A 295 14.26 -4.75 -0.72
N SER A 296 13.08 -4.42 -1.26
CA SER A 296 12.80 -4.50 -2.69
C SER A 296 12.66 -3.13 -3.36
N ALA A 297 12.26 -2.10 -2.62
CA ALA A 297 11.91 -0.80 -3.18
C ALA A 297 13.14 0.09 -3.38
N ASP A 298 13.33 0.61 -4.60
CA ASP A 298 14.31 1.67 -4.90
C ASP A 298 13.75 3.05 -4.52
N ILE A 299 12.43 3.21 -4.66
CA ILE A 299 11.65 4.37 -4.22
C ILE A 299 10.43 3.90 -3.43
N ILE A 300 10.18 4.51 -2.28
CA ILE A 300 8.91 4.42 -1.57
C ILE A 300 8.18 5.75 -1.73
N TRP A 301 6.96 5.72 -2.24
CA TRP A 301 6.11 6.89 -2.43
C TRP A 301 5.03 6.95 -1.35
N LEU A 302 4.98 8.08 -0.65
CA LEU A 302 4.00 8.39 0.39
C LEU A 302 3.26 9.66 -0.03
N ASN A 303 2.09 9.47 -0.64
CA ASN A 303 1.27 10.58 -1.12
C ASN A 303 0.17 10.92 -0.12
N ASN A 304 0.43 11.91 0.73
CA ASN A 304 -0.49 12.41 1.76
C ASN A 304 -1.07 11.27 2.63
N ALA A 305 -0.17 10.42 3.14
CA ALA A 305 -0.52 9.18 3.83
C ALA A 305 0.17 9.02 5.18
N LEU A 306 1.35 9.61 5.36
CA LEU A 306 2.19 9.40 6.52
C LEU A 306 1.56 9.96 7.80
N HIS A 307 0.89 11.12 7.72
CA HIS A 307 0.16 11.71 8.85
C HIS A 307 -0.94 10.80 9.43
N ARG A 308 -1.56 9.98 8.57
CA ARG A 308 -2.60 9.03 8.98
C ARG A 308 -2.00 7.74 9.53
N LEU A 309 -0.92 7.26 8.92
CA LEU A 309 -0.38 5.94 9.22
C LEU A 309 0.51 5.95 10.48
N LEU A 310 1.24 7.03 10.74
CA LEU A 310 2.15 7.12 11.91
C LEU A 310 1.46 7.00 13.27
N PRO A 311 0.32 7.67 13.53
CA PRO A 311 -0.36 7.54 14.82
C PRO A 311 -0.87 6.12 15.10
N GLU A 312 -1.11 5.32 14.06
CA GLU A 312 -1.63 3.96 14.18
C GLU A 312 -0.52 2.91 14.35
N ASP A 313 0.60 3.13 13.66
CA ASP A 313 1.77 2.29 13.73
C ASP A 313 3.02 3.13 14.05
N PRO A 314 3.37 3.27 15.34
CA PRO A 314 4.61 3.92 15.75
C PRO A 314 5.87 3.25 15.16
N GLY A 315 5.77 1.99 14.72
CA GLY A 315 6.84 1.24 14.05
C GLY A 315 6.92 1.49 12.54
N LEU A 316 6.02 2.27 11.96
CA LEU A 316 5.91 2.46 10.50
C LEU A 316 7.23 2.88 9.86
N LEU A 317 7.93 3.87 10.44
CA LEU A 317 9.21 4.34 9.89
C LEU A 317 10.26 3.22 9.82
N ALA A 318 10.29 2.32 10.79
CA ALA A 318 11.16 1.15 10.76
C ALA A 318 10.70 0.15 9.69
N THR A 319 9.39 -0.07 9.55
CA THR A 319 8.81 -0.88 8.47
C THR A 319 9.19 -0.34 7.08
N LEU A 320 9.11 0.98 6.87
CA LEU A 320 9.51 1.60 5.60
C LEU A 320 10.99 1.35 5.28
N GLN A 321 11.87 1.39 6.30
CA GLN A 321 13.29 1.02 6.10
C GLN A 321 13.46 -0.43 5.69
N GLN A 322 12.66 -1.34 6.26
CA GLN A 322 12.70 -2.77 5.93
C GLN A 322 12.20 -3.05 4.52
N LEU A 323 11.30 -2.24 3.96
CA LEU A 323 10.84 -2.37 2.58
C LEU A 323 11.85 -1.85 1.56
N ALA A 324 12.63 -0.84 1.94
CA ALA A 324 13.54 -0.13 1.06
C ALA A 324 14.91 -0.84 0.92
N VAL A 325 15.54 -0.71 -0.26
CA VAL A 325 16.99 -1.03 -0.38
C VAL A 325 17.83 0.04 0.33
N PRO A 326 19.07 -0.25 0.76
CA PRO A 326 19.92 0.77 1.38
C PRO A 326 20.16 1.95 0.44
N GLY A 327 20.01 3.18 0.95
CA GLY A 327 20.12 4.42 0.18
C GLY A 327 18.93 4.76 -0.73
N ALA A 328 17.84 3.98 -0.69
CA ALA A 328 16.59 4.26 -1.40
C ALA A 328 15.99 5.64 -1.04
N LEU A 329 15.08 6.11 -1.90
CA LEU A 329 14.35 7.35 -1.72
C LEU A 329 12.97 7.09 -1.10
N LEU A 330 12.62 7.81 -0.05
CA LEU A 330 11.25 8.08 0.37
C LEU A 330 10.83 9.42 -0.24
N TYR A 331 9.90 9.38 -1.18
CA TYR A 331 9.27 10.55 -1.78
C TYR A 331 7.99 10.83 -1.01
N VAL A 332 7.99 11.86 -0.17
CA VAL A 332 6.90 12.15 0.76
C VAL A 332 6.20 13.44 0.36
N MET A 333 4.88 13.42 0.29
CA MET A 333 4.02 14.58 0.08
C MET A 333 3.05 14.70 1.23
N GLU A 334 2.98 15.83 1.92
CA GLU A 334 2.13 16.02 3.12
C GLU A 334 1.60 17.44 3.20
N PHE A 335 0.35 17.63 3.62
CA PHE A 335 -0.17 18.98 3.86
C PHE A 335 0.30 19.52 5.21
N ARG A 336 0.83 20.75 5.22
CA ARG A 336 1.16 21.48 6.47
C ARG A 336 -0.08 21.92 7.22
N GLN A 337 -1.12 22.27 6.47
CA GLN A 337 -2.35 22.86 6.96
C GLN A 337 -3.51 22.49 6.04
N LEU A 338 -4.73 22.56 6.55
CA LEU A 338 -5.92 22.37 5.71
C LEU A 338 -5.96 23.42 4.60
N THR A 339 -6.23 22.97 3.39
CA THR A 339 -6.59 23.85 2.28
C THR A 339 -7.99 24.43 2.54
N PRO A 340 -8.33 25.59 1.94
CA PRO A 340 -9.67 26.16 2.11
C PRO A 340 -10.79 25.18 1.76
N SER A 341 -10.66 24.41 0.66
CA SER A 341 -11.66 23.41 0.26
C SER A 341 -11.76 22.25 1.26
N ALA A 342 -10.64 21.82 1.84
CA ALA A 342 -10.62 20.78 2.87
C ALA A 342 -11.28 21.22 4.20
N LEU A 343 -11.46 22.52 4.45
CA LEU A 343 -12.24 22.98 5.61
C LEU A 343 -13.68 22.47 5.60
N LEU A 344 -14.23 22.18 4.42
CA LEU A 344 -15.64 21.83 4.31
C LEU A 344 -15.89 20.34 4.53
N SER A 345 -15.06 19.46 3.97
CA SER A 345 -15.21 18.01 4.12
C SER A 345 -14.33 17.44 5.23
N THR A 346 -13.05 17.78 5.30
CA THR A 346 -12.12 17.20 6.28
C THR A 346 -12.45 17.57 7.72
N LEU A 347 -12.99 18.77 7.99
CA LEU A 347 -13.46 19.10 9.35
C LEU A 347 -14.64 18.23 9.79
N LEU A 348 -15.56 17.89 8.88
CA LEU A 348 -16.66 16.97 9.17
C LEU A 348 -16.14 15.55 9.43
N LEU A 349 -15.10 15.12 8.70
CA LEU A 349 -14.49 13.81 8.84
C LEU A 349 -13.64 13.68 10.12
N THR A 350 -13.04 14.78 10.59
CA THR A 350 -12.18 14.84 11.78
C THR A 350 -12.88 15.35 13.03
N ASN A 351 -14.19 15.60 12.97
CA ASN A 351 -14.97 16.21 14.05
C ASN A 351 -14.36 17.54 14.55
N GLY A 352 -13.82 18.34 13.62
CA GLY A 352 -13.23 19.65 13.89
C GLY A 352 -11.85 19.61 14.54
N GLN A 353 -11.12 18.49 14.50
CA GLN A 353 -9.79 18.34 15.13
C GLN A 353 -8.72 17.79 14.16
N PRO A 354 -8.46 18.45 13.01
CA PRO A 354 -7.50 18.01 11.99
C PRO A 354 -6.03 18.16 12.41
N GLU A 355 -5.68 19.11 13.29
CA GLU A 355 -4.29 19.47 13.60
C GLU A 355 -3.52 18.38 14.33
N ALA A 356 -4.20 17.44 14.97
CA ALA A 356 -3.54 16.30 15.59
C ALA A 356 -2.81 15.41 14.57
N LEU A 357 -3.11 15.59 13.27
CA LEU A 357 -2.53 14.81 12.18
C LEU A 357 -1.51 15.61 11.38
N LEU A 358 -1.63 16.95 11.31
CA LEU A 358 -0.80 17.76 10.42
C LEU A 358 0.49 18.21 11.11
N HIS A 359 1.60 18.18 10.37
CA HIS A 359 2.92 18.52 10.88
C HIS A 359 3.56 19.60 10.02
N ASN A 360 4.38 20.48 10.62
CA ASN A 360 5.17 21.44 9.86
C ASN A 360 6.47 20.78 9.33
N SER A 361 7.22 21.50 8.47
CA SER A 361 8.43 20.95 7.85
C SER A 361 9.52 20.55 8.87
N ALA A 362 9.63 21.30 9.96
CA ALA A 362 10.62 21.03 11.01
C ALA A 362 10.24 19.79 11.83
N ASP A 363 8.95 19.61 12.12
CA ASP A 363 8.43 18.43 12.81
C ASP A 363 8.67 17.16 11.97
N TRP A 364 8.38 17.21 10.66
CA TRP A 364 8.68 16.11 9.74
C TRP A 364 10.17 15.79 9.69
N ALA A 365 11.03 16.79 9.53
CA ALA A 365 12.48 16.60 9.51
C ALA A 365 13.00 15.98 10.82
N ALA A 366 12.45 16.39 11.97
CA ALA A 366 12.79 15.81 13.27
C ALA A 366 12.38 14.33 13.37
N LEU A 367 11.18 13.97 12.91
CA LEU A 367 10.71 12.58 12.85
C LEU A 367 11.60 11.71 11.95
N PHE A 368 11.95 12.20 10.76
CA PHE A 368 12.85 11.50 9.85
C PHE A 368 14.24 11.30 10.46
N SER A 369 14.81 12.34 11.07
CA SER A 369 16.12 12.28 11.71
C SER A 369 16.14 11.32 12.90
N ALA A 370 15.08 11.32 13.73
CA ALA A 370 14.95 10.41 14.87
C ALA A 370 14.91 8.93 14.42
N ALA A 371 14.35 8.67 13.24
CA ALA A 371 14.37 7.35 12.62
C ALA A 371 15.65 7.07 11.80
N ALA A 372 16.70 7.90 11.88
CA ALA A 372 17.94 7.76 11.12
C ALA A 372 17.81 7.88 9.59
N PHE A 373 16.74 8.52 9.10
CA PHE A 373 16.68 8.95 7.72
C PHE A 373 17.43 10.27 7.51
N ASN A 374 17.91 10.49 6.29
CA ASN A 374 18.53 11.74 5.87
C ASN A 374 17.57 12.53 4.98
N CYS A 375 16.93 13.56 5.52
CA CYS A 375 16.07 14.47 4.75
C CYS A 375 16.94 15.41 3.91
N GLN A 376 17.05 15.15 2.61
CA GLN A 376 17.97 15.87 1.73
C GLN A 376 17.35 17.09 1.07
N HIS A 377 16.02 17.15 0.98
CA HIS A 377 15.28 18.26 0.40
C HIS A 377 13.91 18.36 1.04
N GLY A 378 13.43 19.60 1.20
CA GLY A 378 12.07 19.91 1.62
C GLY A 378 11.63 21.21 0.95
N ASP A 379 10.50 21.19 0.26
CA ASP A 379 9.84 22.40 -0.25
C ASP A 379 8.34 22.38 0.02
N GLU A 380 7.69 23.53 -0.17
CA GLU A 380 6.26 23.71 0.04
C GLU A 380 5.69 24.59 -1.08
N VAL A 381 4.56 24.16 -1.64
CA VAL A 381 3.76 24.97 -2.56
C VAL A 381 2.34 25.02 -2.03
N ALA A 382 1.87 26.22 -1.69
CA ALA A 382 0.50 26.48 -1.22
C ALA A 382 0.05 25.57 -0.04
N GLY A 383 0.97 25.19 0.84
CA GLY A 383 0.68 24.33 2.00
C GLY A 383 0.84 22.83 1.76
N LEU A 384 1.03 22.38 0.50
CA LEU A 384 1.47 21.02 0.22
C LEU A 384 3.01 20.98 0.27
N GLN A 385 3.53 20.20 1.19
CA GLN A 385 4.95 19.99 1.40
C GLN A 385 5.41 18.75 0.65
N ARG A 386 6.65 18.78 0.15
CA ARG A 386 7.32 17.61 -0.40
C ARG A 386 8.68 17.44 0.25
N PHE A 387 9.03 16.20 0.58
CA PHE A 387 10.33 15.82 1.11
C PHE A 387 10.99 14.72 0.27
N LEU A 388 12.30 14.85 0.08
CA LEU A 388 13.15 13.78 -0.48
C LEU A 388 14.00 13.22 0.66
N VAL A 389 13.60 12.06 1.15
CA VAL A 389 14.15 11.46 2.37
C VAL A 389 14.93 10.21 1.99
N GLN A 390 16.21 10.16 2.33
CA GLN A 390 17.07 9.03 2.01
C GLN A 390 17.10 8.00 3.14
N CYS A 391 16.89 6.73 2.79
CA CYS A 391 17.16 5.59 3.66
C CYS A 391 18.64 5.48 4.02
N PRO A 392 18.99 4.92 5.19
CA PRO A 392 20.38 4.65 5.56
C PRO A 392 21.16 3.94 4.43
N ASP A 393 22.41 4.36 4.19
CA ASP A 393 23.30 3.75 3.19
C ASP A 393 23.70 2.30 3.54
N ARG A 394 23.53 1.94 4.81
CA ARG A 394 23.81 0.62 5.36
C ARG A 394 22.58 0.16 6.13
N GLN A 395 22.12 -1.05 5.83
CA GLN A 395 21.04 -1.68 6.59
C GLN A 395 21.49 -3.06 7.06
N VAL A 396 21.14 -3.40 8.28
CA VAL A 396 21.39 -4.71 8.86
C VAL A 396 20.07 -5.46 8.85
N ARG A 397 20.03 -6.63 8.21
CA ARG A 397 18.83 -7.48 8.17
C ARG A 397 19.14 -8.90 8.55
N ARG A 398 18.13 -9.63 9.04
CA ARG A 398 18.25 -11.09 9.22
C ARG A 398 18.15 -11.79 7.86
N ASP A 399 19.07 -12.72 7.62
CA ASP A 399 19.05 -13.58 6.44
C ASP A 399 18.71 -15.02 6.85
N PRO A 400 17.53 -15.53 6.44
CA PRO A 400 17.17 -16.94 6.58
C PRO A 400 18.28 -17.92 6.17
N ARG A 401 19.06 -17.59 5.14
CA ARG A 401 20.12 -18.47 4.61
C ARG A 401 21.24 -18.69 5.62
N GLN A 402 21.55 -17.68 6.44
CA GLN A 402 22.55 -17.82 7.51
C GLN A 402 22.09 -18.85 8.55
N LEU A 403 20.80 -18.83 8.90
CA LEU A 403 20.25 -19.79 9.84
C LEU A 403 20.13 -21.20 9.22
N GLN A 404 19.72 -21.29 7.95
CA GLN A 404 19.69 -22.56 7.22
C GLN A 404 21.08 -23.20 7.14
N ALA A 405 22.13 -22.42 6.85
CA ALA A 405 23.51 -22.91 6.82
C ALA A 405 23.96 -23.41 8.21
N ALA A 406 23.61 -22.69 9.28
CA ALA A 406 23.92 -23.09 10.64
C ALA A 406 23.20 -24.40 11.06
N LEU A 407 21.98 -24.61 10.59
CA LEU A 407 21.21 -25.84 10.79
C LEU A 407 21.72 -27.00 9.94
N ALA A 408 22.13 -26.76 8.70
CA ALA A 408 22.68 -27.79 7.82
C ALA A 408 23.99 -28.41 8.36
N GLY A 409 24.71 -27.69 9.24
CA GLY A 409 25.85 -28.24 9.97
C GLY A 409 25.48 -29.16 11.15
N ARG A 410 24.21 -29.27 11.52
CA ARG A 410 23.71 -30.04 12.68
C ARG A 410 22.64 -31.06 12.32
N LEU A 411 21.92 -30.85 11.23
CA LEU A 411 20.78 -31.65 10.80
C LEU A 411 21.01 -32.18 9.37
N PRO A 412 20.49 -33.37 9.04
CA PRO A 412 20.38 -33.82 7.66
C PRO A 412 19.61 -32.81 6.80
N GLY A 413 19.99 -32.65 5.52
CA GLY A 413 19.42 -31.62 4.65
C GLY A 413 17.89 -31.65 4.51
N TRP A 414 17.27 -32.83 4.57
CA TRP A 414 15.82 -32.99 4.51
C TRP A 414 15.08 -32.54 5.79
N MET A 415 15.79 -32.34 6.90
CA MET A 415 15.25 -31.79 8.16
C MET A 415 15.45 -30.27 8.28
N VAL A 416 16.26 -29.67 7.41
CA VAL A 416 16.47 -28.22 7.44
C VAL A 416 15.20 -27.52 6.95
N PRO A 417 14.60 -26.64 7.76
CA PRO A 417 13.39 -25.91 7.37
C PRO A 417 13.58 -25.12 6.08
N GLN A 418 12.69 -25.35 5.12
CA GLN A 418 12.72 -24.64 3.83
C GLN A 418 12.25 -23.19 4.01
N ARG A 419 11.43 -22.94 5.03
CA ARG A 419 10.95 -21.59 5.37
C ARG A 419 11.42 -21.20 6.77
N ILE A 420 11.96 -20.00 6.88
CA ILE A 420 12.36 -19.40 8.15
C ILE A 420 11.71 -18.03 8.25
N VAL A 421 11.00 -17.80 9.35
CA VAL A 421 10.36 -16.54 9.68
C VAL A 421 10.95 -16.02 10.98
N PHE A 422 11.60 -14.87 10.94
CA PHE A 422 12.06 -14.19 12.14
C PHE A 422 10.90 -13.40 12.76
N LEU A 423 10.74 -13.49 14.08
CA LEU A 423 9.68 -12.84 14.83
C LEU A 423 10.29 -12.08 16.02
N ASP A 424 9.69 -10.96 16.41
CA ASP A 424 10.07 -10.27 17.65
C ASP A 424 9.69 -11.09 18.89
N ALA A 425 8.57 -11.80 18.80
CA ALA A 425 8.08 -12.73 19.80
C ALA A 425 7.20 -13.81 19.16
N LEU A 426 7.14 -15.00 19.77
CA LEU A 426 6.15 -16.00 19.37
C LEU A 426 4.75 -15.53 19.78
N PRO A 427 3.74 -15.64 18.89
CA PRO A 427 2.37 -15.29 19.24
C PRO A 427 1.85 -16.25 20.31
N LEU A 428 1.16 -15.70 21.30
CA LEU A 428 0.58 -16.46 22.41
C LEU A 428 -0.94 -16.33 22.40
N THR A 429 -1.62 -17.43 22.74
CA THR A 429 -3.04 -17.48 23.05
C THR A 429 -3.34 -16.75 24.36
N ALA A 430 -4.61 -16.48 24.65
CA ALA A 430 -5.03 -15.88 25.93
C ALA A 430 -4.57 -16.67 27.18
N ASN A 431 -4.29 -17.96 27.02
CA ASN A 431 -3.79 -18.85 28.06
C ASN A 431 -2.25 -18.92 28.12
N GLY A 432 -1.52 -18.07 27.38
CA GLY A 432 -0.06 -18.02 27.37
C GLY A 432 0.65 -19.13 26.60
N LYS A 433 -0.09 -20.01 25.90
CA LYS A 433 0.49 -21.03 25.00
C LYS A 433 0.76 -20.46 23.61
N ILE A 434 1.73 -21.01 22.88
CA ILE A 434 2.01 -20.62 21.48
C ILE A 434 0.73 -20.77 20.63
N ASP A 435 0.37 -19.70 19.93
CA ASP A 435 -0.75 -19.70 18.98
C ASP A 435 -0.28 -20.23 17.62
N TYR A 436 -0.29 -21.57 17.51
CA TYR A 436 0.05 -22.25 16.26
C TYR A 436 -0.89 -21.92 15.10
N GLN A 437 -2.12 -21.48 15.35
CA GLN A 437 -3.05 -21.06 14.29
C GLN A 437 -2.65 -19.69 13.72
N ALA A 438 -2.18 -18.78 14.56
CA ALA A 438 -1.60 -17.51 14.12
C ALA A 438 -0.32 -17.73 13.30
N LEU A 439 0.51 -18.71 13.67
CA LEU A 439 1.69 -19.09 12.90
C LEU A 439 1.32 -19.69 11.54
N LYS A 440 0.41 -20.67 11.50
CA LYS A 440 -0.05 -21.28 10.23
C LYS A 440 -0.64 -20.25 9.26
N ARG A 441 -1.42 -19.29 9.75
CA ARG A 441 -2.00 -18.20 8.93
C ARG A 441 -0.97 -17.37 8.17
N ARG A 442 0.28 -17.26 8.65
CA ARG A 442 1.37 -16.56 7.94
C ARG A 442 1.87 -17.27 6.68
N HIS A 443 1.42 -18.51 6.44
CA HIS A 443 1.84 -19.31 5.28
C HIS A 443 0.70 -19.92 4.50
N THR A 444 -0.51 -19.94 5.07
CA THR A 444 -1.71 -20.22 4.30
C THR A 444 -2.20 -18.87 3.77
N PRO A 445 -2.16 -18.61 2.45
CA PRO A 445 -2.95 -17.51 1.92
C PRO A 445 -4.38 -17.72 2.44
N GLU A 446 -4.97 -16.73 3.11
CA GLU A 446 -6.41 -16.75 3.29
C GLU A 446 -7.00 -16.99 1.89
N ALA A 447 -7.95 -17.92 1.80
CA ALA A 447 -8.68 -18.20 0.58
C ALA A 447 -9.60 -17.00 0.28
N GLU A 448 -9.01 -15.84 0.02
CA GLU A 448 -9.57 -14.91 -0.93
C GLU A 448 -9.44 -15.61 -2.28
N ASN A 449 -10.56 -15.89 -2.94
CA ASN A 449 -10.54 -16.38 -4.31
C ASN A 449 -9.57 -15.47 -5.08
N PRO A 450 -8.46 -15.99 -5.64
CA PRO A 450 -7.58 -15.16 -6.45
C PRO A 450 -8.46 -14.48 -7.48
N ALA A 451 -8.34 -13.16 -7.59
CA ALA A 451 -9.06 -12.43 -8.62
C ALA A 451 -8.66 -13.07 -9.96
N GLU A 452 -9.53 -13.05 -10.96
CA GLU A 452 -9.25 -13.67 -12.27
C GLU A 452 -7.92 -13.16 -12.88
N ALA A 453 -7.49 -11.95 -12.48
CA ALA A 453 -6.21 -11.35 -12.81
C ALA A 453 -4.98 -12.06 -12.21
N ASP A 454 -5.08 -12.71 -11.05
CA ASP A 454 -3.96 -13.34 -10.33
C ASP A 454 -3.66 -14.78 -10.81
N LEU A 455 -4.55 -15.36 -11.61
CA LEU A 455 -4.36 -16.68 -12.21
C LEU A 455 -3.34 -16.62 -13.37
N PRO A 456 -2.55 -17.69 -13.61
CA PRO A 456 -1.64 -17.76 -14.76
C PRO A 456 -2.38 -17.42 -16.07
N GLN A 457 -1.93 -16.38 -16.78
CA GLN A 457 -2.55 -15.91 -18.03
C GLN A 457 -1.68 -16.25 -19.25
N GLY A 458 -2.33 -16.61 -20.35
CA GLY A 458 -1.64 -17.09 -21.54
C GLY A 458 -1.04 -18.49 -21.37
N ASP A 459 -0.61 -19.08 -22.49
CA ASP A 459 -0.21 -20.49 -22.52
C ASP A 459 1.12 -20.75 -21.80
N ILE A 460 2.05 -19.79 -21.86
CA ILE A 460 3.38 -19.91 -21.24
C ILE A 460 3.24 -19.97 -19.73
N GLU A 461 2.54 -19.02 -19.11
CA GLU A 461 2.37 -18.98 -17.66
C GLU A 461 1.60 -20.19 -17.15
N LYS A 462 0.53 -20.61 -17.84
CA LYS A 462 -0.22 -21.83 -17.47
C LYS A 462 0.65 -23.08 -17.51
N GLN A 463 1.54 -23.17 -18.50
CA GLN A 463 2.45 -24.30 -18.64
C GLN A 463 3.55 -24.28 -17.56
N VAL A 464 4.15 -23.12 -17.28
CA VAL A 464 5.10 -22.94 -16.18
C VAL A 464 4.43 -23.25 -14.84
N ALA A 465 3.19 -22.78 -14.64
CA ALA A 465 2.42 -23.00 -13.41
C ALA A 465 2.19 -24.49 -13.17
N ALA A 466 1.79 -25.22 -14.21
CA ALA A 466 1.61 -26.67 -14.13
C ALA A 466 2.91 -27.40 -13.76
N LEU A 467 4.05 -27.02 -14.36
CA LEU A 467 5.35 -27.60 -14.03
C LEU A 467 5.78 -27.26 -12.58
N TRP A 468 5.52 -26.03 -12.12
CA TRP A 468 5.75 -25.65 -10.73
C TRP A 468 4.89 -26.42 -9.75
N GLN A 469 3.59 -26.54 -10.02
CA GLN A 469 2.68 -27.34 -9.17
C GLN A 469 3.18 -28.78 -9.04
N GLN A 470 3.65 -29.37 -10.15
CA GLN A 470 4.19 -30.72 -10.16
C GLN A 470 5.51 -30.83 -9.38
N LEU A 471 6.45 -29.90 -9.58
CA LEU A 471 7.78 -29.95 -8.97
C LEU A 471 7.78 -29.58 -7.48
N LEU A 472 6.98 -28.57 -7.10
CA LEU A 472 6.88 -28.05 -5.75
C LEU A 472 5.80 -28.76 -4.91
N SER A 473 4.95 -29.59 -5.54
CA SER A 473 3.80 -30.24 -4.90
C SER A 473 2.86 -29.25 -4.21
N THR A 474 2.64 -28.09 -4.82
CA THR A 474 1.76 -27.01 -4.31
C THR A 474 0.44 -26.94 -5.07
N GLY A 475 -0.67 -26.71 -4.37
CA GLY A 475 -2.02 -26.71 -4.96
C GLY A 475 -2.35 -25.51 -5.86
N ASN A 476 -2.15 -24.28 -5.38
CA ASN A 476 -2.49 -23.06 -6.12
C ASN A 476 -1.22 -22.27 -6.48
N VAL A 477 -0.85 -22.29 -7.76
CA VAL A 477 0.21 -21.44 -8.30
C VAL A 477 -0.44 -20.29 -9.06
N THR A 478 -0.16 -19.08 -8.61
CA THR A 478 -0.63 -17.80 -9.17
C THR A 478 0.50 -17.13 -9.94
N ARG A 479 0.20 -16.06 -10.67
CA ARG A 479 1.19 -15.21 -11.36
C ARG A 479 2.30 -14.70 -10.45
N GLU A 480 1.96 -14.43 -9.18
CA GLU A 480 2.87 -13.85 -8.19
C GLU A 480 3.55 -14.90 -7.30
N THR A 481 3.28 -16.17 -7.54
CA THR A 481 3.94 -17.23 -6.79
C THR A 481 5.44 -17.16 -7.05
N ASP A 482 6.24 -17.16 -5.99
CA ASP A 482 7.71 -17.18 -6.07
C ASP A 482 8.22 -18.62 -5.90
N PHE A 483 9.02 -19.09 -6.85
CA PHE A 483 9.54 -20.45 -6.90
C PHE A 483 10.29 -20.86 -5.62
N PHE A 484 11.18 -20.00 -5.14
CA PHE A 484 12.04 -20.29 -4.00
C PHE A 484 11.28 -20.12 -2.70
N GLN A 485 10.33 -19.18 -2.63
CA GLN A 485 9.43 -19.08 -1.47
C GLN A 485 8.56 -20.32 -1.33
N GLN A 486 8.12 -20.93 -2.43
CA GLN A 486 7.35 -22.19 -2.39
C GLN A 486 8.19 -23.44 -2.11
N GLY A 487 9.47 -23.28 -1.75
CA GLY A 487 10.36 -24.41 -1.42
C GLY A 487 11.16 -24.94 -2.61
N GLY A 488 11.26 -24.19 -3.70
CA GLY A 488 12.19 -24.48 -4.79
C GLY A 488 13.64 -24.35 -4.35
N ASP A 489 14.51 -25.22 -4.86
CA ASP A 489 15.96 -25.16 -4.68
C ASP A 489 16.67 -25.25 -6.04
N SER A 490 18.01 -25.16 -6.05
CA SER A 490 18.80 -25.24 -7.28
C SER A 490 18.59 -26.55 -8.05
N LEU A 491 18.25 -27.65 -7.37
CA LEU A 491 18.01 -28.95 -8.00
C LEU A 491 16.65 -28.97 -8.71
N LEU A 492 15.60 -28.48 -8.05
CA LEU A 492 14.27 -28.31 -8.63
C LEU A 492 14.28 -27.27 -9.75
N ALA A 493 15.04 -26.19 -9.59
CA ALA A 493 15.25 -25.18 -10.63
C ALA A 493 15.89 -25.77 -11.89
N THR A 494 16.95 -26.58 -11.71
CA THR A 494 17.60 -27.27 -12.84
C THR A 494 16.65 -28.26 -13.53
N ARG A 495 15.82 -28.97 -12.76
CA ARG A 495 14.78 -29.86 -13.30
C ARG A 495 13.72 -29.09 -14.07
N LEU A 496 13.26 -27.96 -13.54
CA LEU A 496 12.30 -27.07 -14.19
C LEU A 496 12.85 -26.57 -15.53
N THR A 497 14.08 -26.06 -15.58
CA THR A 497 14.69 -25.58 -16.82
C THR A 497 14.83 -26.70 -17.85
N GLY A 498 15.17 -27.92 -17.41
CA GLY A 498 15.22 -29.09 -18.30
C GLY A 498 13.86 -29.49 -18.87
N GLN A 499 12.80 -29.46 -18.07
CA GLN A 499 11.42 -29.72 -18.54
C GLN A 499 10.91 -28.62 -19.48
N LEU A 500 11.28 -27.36 -19.24
CA LEU A 500 10.95 -26.25 -20.13
C LEU A 500 11.68 -26.34 -21.47
N HIS A 501 12.94 -26.80 -21.48
CA HIS A 501 13.66 -27.10 -22.72
C HIS A 501 12.96 -28.21 -23.51
N GLN A 502 12.49 -29.27 -22.85
CA GLN A 502 11.69 -30.32 -23.48
C GLN A 502 10.35 -29.80 -24.02
N ALA A 503 9.77 -28.81 -23.36
CA ALA A 503 8.57 -28.10 -23.81
C ALA A 503 8.83 -27.06 -24.93
N GLY A 504 10.08 -26.94 -25.40
CA GLY A 504 10.47 -26.07 -26.50
C GLY A 504 10.73 -24.62 -26.12
N TYR A 505 11.00 -24.33 -24.84
CA TYR A 505 11.37 -23.00 -24.37
C TYR A 505 12.88 -22.90 -24.12
N GLU A 506 13.47 -21.76 -24.48
CA GLU A 506 14.78 -21.36 -24.00
C GLU A 506 14.62 -20.81 -22.57
N ALA A 507 15.10 -21.57 -21.59
CA ALA A 507 15.04 -21.22 -20.17
C ALA A 507 16.44 -21.32 -19.55
N GLN A 508 16.99 -20.24 -18.99
CA GLN A 508 18.24 -20.33 -18.24
C GLN A 508 17.98 -20.36 -16.73
N LEU A 509 18.85 -21.08 -16.02
CA LEU A 509 18.81 -21.13 -14.57
C LEU A 509 18.99 -19.73 -13.96
N SER A 510 19.86 -18.91 -14.56
CA SER A 510 20.06 -17.50 -14.17
C SER A 510 18.78 -16.68 -14.24
N ASP A 511 17.91 -16.93 -15.22
CA ASP A 511 16.68 -16.18 -15.39
C ASP A 511 15.70 -16.45 -14.26
N LEU A 512 15.60 -17.70 -13.82
CA LEU A 512 14.77 -18.07 -12.67
C LEU A 512 15.30 -17.45 -11.36
N PHE A 513 16.62 -17.34 -11.19
CA PHE A 513 17.20 -16.69 -10.00
C PHE A 513 16.99 -15.17 -9.99
N ASN A 514 17.03 -14.53 -11.16
CA ASN A 514 16.81 -13.09 -11.29
C ASN A 514 15.32 -12.72 -11.24
N HIS A 515 14.46 -13.63 -11.72
CA HIS A 515 13.02 -13.46 -11.82
C HIS A 515 12.30 -14.67 -11.21
N PRO A 516 12.30 -14.83 -9.88
CA PRO A 516 11.79 -16.05 -9.24
C PRO A 516 10.26 -16.16 -9.21
N ARG A 517 9.53 -15.13 -9.65
CA ARG A 517 8.06 -15.10 -9.69
C ARG A 517 7.54 -15.67 -11.01
N LEU A 518 6.35 -16.30 -10.99
CA LEU A 518 5.85 -17.04 -12.15
C LEU A 518 5.73 -16.17 -13.39
N ALA A 519 5.06 -15.04 -13.27
CA ALA A 519 4.82 -14.14 -14.39
C ALA A 519 6.14 -13.55 -14.92
N ASP A 520 7.03 -13.15 -14.01
CA ASP A 520 8.32 -12.55 -14.37
C ASP A 520 9.22 -13.58 -15.07
N PHE A 521 9.31 -14.80 -14.55
CA PHE A 521 10.05 -15.89 -15.19
C PHE A 521 9.43 -16.30 -16.53
N ALA A 522 8.11 -16.45 -16.60
CA ALA A 522 7.42 -16.80 -17.84
C ALA A 522 7.65 -15.74 -18.93
N ALA A 523 7.77 -14.47 -18.55
CA ALA A 523 8.07 -13.37 -19.47
C ALA A 523 9.49 -13.44 -20.06
N THR A 524 10.45 -14.11 -19.40
CA THR A 524 11.80 -14.30 -19.96
C THR A 524 11.86 -15.44 -20.99
N LEU A 525 10.90 -16.37 -20.96
CA LEU A 525 10.91 -17.56 -21.81
C LEU A 525 10.62 -17.21 -23.28
N ARG A 526 11.46 -17.74 -24.17
CA ARG A 526 11.28 -17.63 -25.63
C ARG A 526 11.12 -19.01 -26.26
N LYS A 527 10.21 -19.14 -27.21
CA LYS A 527 10.20 -20.29 -28.12
C LYS A 527 11.16 -19.99 -29.28
N PRO A 528 12.11 -20.87 -29.61
CA PRO A 528 12.88 -20.71 -30.83
C PRO A 528 11.92 -20.74 -32.01
N THR A 529 11.80 -19.62 -32.74
CA THR A 529 11.08 -19.61 -34.00
C THR A 529 11.82 -20.51 -34.97
N SER A 530 11.12 -21.50 -35.52
CA SER A 530 11.65 -22.28 -36.63
C SER A 530 12.04 -21.30 -37.73
N ARG A 531 13.33 -21.29 -38.07
CA ARG A 531 13.87 -20.60 -39.24
C ARG A 531 13.26 -21.26 -40.48
N SER A 532 12.08 -20.82 -40.90
CA SER A 532 11.54 -21.16 -42.21
C SER A 532 12.13 -20.19 -43.23
N ASN A 533 12.87 -20.75 -44.17
CA ASN A 533 13.37 -20.11 -45.38
C ASN A 533 12.34 -19.18 -46.04
N ASN A 534 12.84 -18.06 -46.55
CA ASN A 534 12.19 -17.17 -47.51
C ASN A 534 11.40 -17.95 -48.55
N HIS A 535 10.07 -17.81 -48.55
CA HIS A 535 9.30 -17.59 -49.77
C HIS A 535 8.10 -16.68 -49.48
N SER A 536 8.07 -15.61 -50.26
CA SER A 536 7.08 -14.56 -50.34
C SER A 536 5.64 -15.05 -50.50
N SER A 537 4.72 -14.56 -49.66
CA SER A 537 3.34 -14.24 -50.07
C SER A 537 2.67 -13.30 -49.05
N THR A 538 2.10 -12.23 -49.59
CA THR A 538 1.42 -11.08 -48.96
C THR A 538 0.09 -11.45 -48.27
N PRO A 539 -0.45 -10.59 -47.38
CA PRO A 539 -1.41 -10.95 -46.34
C PRO A 539 -2.88 -10.85 -46.79
N LEU A 540 -3.76 -11.59 -46.11
CA LEU A 540 -5.22 -11.41 -46.21
C LEU A 540 -5.75 -10.72 -44.95
N LYS A 541 -6.32 -9.52 -45.16
CA LYS A 541 -7.14 -8.76 -44.22
C LYS A 541 -8.49 -9.46 -44.02
N ILE A 542 -8.98 -9.50 -42.78
CA ILE A 542 -10.41 -9.60 -42.49
C ILE A 542 -10.75 -8.49 -41.49
N ALA A 543 -11.83 -7.77 -41.77
CA ALA A 543 -12.29 -6.59 -41.06
C ALA A 543 -13.61 -6.86 -40.32
N THR A 544 -13.84 -6.03 -39.28
CA THR A 544 -15.12 -5.63 -38.65
C THR A 544 -15.88 -6.71 -37.83
N SER A 545 -16.39 -6.44 -36.62
CA SER A 545 -17.18 -5.28 -36.16
C SER A 545 -17.16 -5.09 -34.62
N PRO A 546 -17.52 -3.92 -34.08
CA PRO A 546 -17.45 -3.61 -32.64
C PRO A 546 -18.70 -4.06 -31.87
N LEU A 547 -18.50 -4.71 -30.71
CA LEU A 547 -19.57 -4.98 -29.75
C LEU A 547 -19.73 -3.80 -28.80
N ARG A 548 -20.97 -3.30 -28.73
CA ARG A 548 -21.46 -2.27 -27.81
C ARG A 548 -21.45 -2.80 -26.37
N LEU A 549 -20.88 -2.04 -25.44
CA LEU A 549 -21.01 -2.24 -23.99
C LEU A 549 -22.42 -1.81 -23.52
N PRO A 550 -23.08 -2.54 -22.61
CA PRO A 550 -24.23 -2.01 -21.87
C PRO A 550 -23.77 -1.11 -20.71
N THR A 551 -24.50 -0.02 -20.53
CA THR A 551 -24.46 0.90 -19.39
C THR A 551 -24.73 0.19 -18.07
N CYS A 552 -23.84 0.37 -17.08
CA CYS A 552 -23.97 -0.19 -15.75
C CYS A 552 -24.88 0.68 -14.87
N SER A 553 -26.01 0.11 -14.44
CA SER A 553 -26.98 0.70 -13.53
C SER A 553 -26.49 0.65 -12.08
N ARG A 554 -26.76 1.74 -11.35
CA ARG A 554 -26.70 1.88 -9.88
C ARG A 554 -27.14 0.62 -9.14
N LEU A 555 -26.31 0.14 -8.21
CA LEU A 555 -26.75 -0.70 -7.09
C LEU A 555 -26.25 -0.09 -5.78
N THR A 556 -27.21 0.47 -5.05
CA THR A 556 -27.12 0.84 -3.63
C THR A 556 -27.18 -0.41 -2.77
N TRP A 557 -26.20 -0.59 -1.88
CA TRP A 557 -26.30 -1.52 -0.75
C TRP A 557 -25.82 -0.81 0.53
N TRP A 558 -26.68 -0.81 1.56
CA TRP A 558 -26.40 -0.33 2.90
C TRP A 558 -26.60 -1.46 3.92
N ALA A 559 -25.84 -1.35 5.00
CA ALA A 559 -25.97 -1.97 6.33
C ALA A 559 -25.49 -3.42 6.49
N SER A 560 -24.39 -3.61 7.23
CA SER A 560 -24.44 -3.96 8.67
C SER A 560 -23.06 -4.40 9.20
N ALA A 561 -22.43 -3.56 10.02
CA ALA A 561 -21.40 -4.00 10.96
C ALA A 561 -21.32 -3.00 12.12
N GLY A 562 -21.86 -3.41 13.28
CA GLY A 562 -21.70 -2.67 14.53
C GLY A 562 -20.26 -2.78 15.02
N LEU A 563 -19.57 -1.65 15.17
CA LEU A 563 -18.28 -1.55 15.82
C LEU A 563 -18.30 -0.42 16.86
N CYS A 564 -17.81 -0.77 18.07
CA CYS A 564 -17.70 0.08 19.25
C CYS A 564 -16.85 1.36 19.00
N PRO A 565 -17.08 2.45 19.76
CA PRO A 565 -16.64 3.78 19.39
C PRO A 565 -15.25 4.15 19.93
N GLY A 566 -14.50 4.94 19.16
CA GLY A 566 -13.53 5.88 19.74
C GLY A 566 -12.20 6.06 19.02
N ARG A 567 -11.57 4.99 18.50
CA ARG A 567 -10.22 5.10 17.89
C ARG A 567 -10.09 4.58 16.46
N ARG A 568 -10.85 3.54 16.05
CA ARG A 568 -10.80 2.99 14.68
C ARG A 568 -11.59 3.77 13.62
N ARG A 569 -12.29 4.85 14.00
CA ARG A 569 -13.04 5.67 13.03
C ARG A 569 -12.10 6.55 12.20
N LEU A 570 -11.03 7.09 12.79
CA LEU A 570 -10.09 8.01 12.12
C LEU A 570 -9.31 7.35 10.98
N THR A 571 -9.05 6.05 11.07
CA THR A 571 -8.33 5.24 10.06
C THR A 571 -8.99 5.25 8.68
N PHE A 572 -10.32 5.19 8.66
CA PHE A 572 -11.11 5.22 7.43
C PHE A 572 -11.38 6.65 6.94
N LEU A 573 -11.22 7.66 7.80
CA LEU A 573 -11.83 8.98 7.68
C LEU A 573 -10.95 10.08 7.05
N CYS A 574 -9.65 9.88 6.84
CA CYS A 574 -8.77 10.90 6.23
C CYS A 574 -7.97 10.34 5.07
#